data_AF-T1CDE2-F1
#
_entry.id   AF-T1CDE2-F1
#
_cell.length_a   1.000
_cell.length_b   1.000
_cell.length_c   1.000
_cell.angle_alpha   90.00
_cell.angle_beta   90.00
_cell.angle_gamma   90.00
#
_symmetry.space_group_name_H-M   'P 1'
#
loop_
_entity.id
_entity.type
_entity.pdbx_description
1 polymer ?
#
loop_
_entity_poly.entity_id
_entity_poly.type
_entity_poly.pdbx_seq_one_letter_code
_entity_poly.pdbx_strand_id
1 'polypeptide(L)'
;MSLIVLDTETTGLSRNKDRVVEVAACRIDAVSGGVLEEFHRYVNPEMLVPPEAVKVHGLTNAFLTDKPRFKDIASDLAGFLDGSTIVIHNAPFDSGFLSAEYRNSGTGRFESIPKEIVCSKALARRLTQPRQSVSLDALCDLFG
;
A
#
# COMPACT_ATOMS: atom_id res chain seq x y z
N MET A 1 0.65 21.51 -4.53
CA MET A 1 -0.23 20.38 -4.91
C MET A 1 0.41 19.14 -4.32
N SER A 2 -0.32 18.28 -3.62
CA SER A 2 0.25 17.09 -2.98
C SER A 2 -0.31 15.80 -3.57
N LEU A 3 0.50 14.75 -3.57
CA LEU A 3 0.10 13.38 -3.86
C LEU A 3 0.38 12.52 -2.63
N ILE A 4 -0.25 11.36 -2.53
CA ILE A 4 0.13 10.35 -1.55
C ILE A 4 0.72 9.16 -2.29
N VAL A 5 1.94 8.76 -1.96
CA VAL A 5 2.47 7.45 -2.38
C VAL A 5 2.11 6.44 -1.29
N LEU A 6 1.67 5.24 -1.67
CA LEU A 6 1.25 4.20 -0.74
C LEU A 6 1.76 2.83 -1.18
N ASP A 7 2.12 2.02 -0.21
CA ASP A 7 2.55 0.63 -0.37
C ASP A 7 2.05 -0.24 0.80
N THR A 8 1.86 -1.53 0.54
CA THR A 8 1.41 -2.50 1.55
C THR A 8 2.24 -3.78 1.51
N GLU A 9 2.51 -4.33 2.69
CA GLU A 9 3.01 -5.70 2.83
C GLU A 9 1.88 -6.62 3.30
N THR A 10 1.89 -7.86 2.82
CA THR A 10 0.79 -8.81 3.01
C THR A 10 1.29 -10.20 3.39
N THR A 11 0.41 -11.01 4.00
CA THR A 11 0.72 -12.41 4.32
C THR A 11 0.81 -13.31 3.08
N GLY A 12 0.49 -12.81 1.89
CA GLY A 12 0.45 -13.56 0.64
C GLY A 12 -0.17 -12.75 -0.49
N LEU A 13 -0.46 -13.38 -1.64
CA LEU A 13 -0.83 -12.68 -2.87
C LEU A 13 -2.35 -12.61 -3.15
N SER A 14 -3.17 -13.25 -2.30
CA SER A 14 -4.61 -13.37 -2.51
C SER A 14 -5.41 -12.51 -1.53
N ARG A 15 -5.96 -11.38 -1.98
CA ARG A 15 -6.85 -10.51 -1.18
C ARG A 15 -8.08 -11.20 -0.54
N ASN A 16 -8.41 -12.41 -0.98
CA ASN A 16 -9.55 -13.19 -0.47
C ASN A 16 -9.17 -14.07 0.73
N LYS A 17 -7.88 -14.34 0.94
CA LYS A 17 -7.36 -15.28 1.94
C LYS A 17 -6.29 -14.66 2.83
N ASP A 18 -5.47 -13.79 2.25
CA ASP A 18 -4.34 -13.13 2.87
C ASP A 18 -4.74 -11.77 3.44
N ARG A 19 -3.91 -11.27 4.36
CA ARG A 19 -4.18 -10.06 5.15
C ARG A 19 -3.03 -9.08 5.02
N VAL A 20 -3.33 -7.80 5.24
CA VAL A 20 -2.31 -6.74 5.31
C VAL A 20 -1.55 -6.84 6.63
N VAL A 21 -0.23 -6.72 6.58
CA VAL A 21 0.67 -6.70 7.76
C VAL A 21 1.42 -5.37 7.93
N GLU A 22 1.46 -4.54 6.89
CA GLU A 22 2.05 -3.20 6.92
C GLU A 22 1.32 -2.28 5.94
N VAL A 23 1.13 -1.03 6.35
CA VAL A 23 0.69 0.06 5.48
C VAL A 23 1.66 1.22 5.65
N ALA A 24 2.29 1.63 4.55
CA ALA A 24 3.13 2.81 4.49
C ALA A 24 2.55 3.78 3.46
N ALA A 25 2.42 5.05 3.85
CA ALA A 25 1.98 6.10 2.95
C ALA A 25 2.68 7.42 3.27
N CYS A 26 3.15 8.12 2.24
CA CYS A 26 3.79 9.42 2.38
C CYS A 26 3.04 10.45 1.53
N ARG A 27 2.61 11.54 2.16
CA ARG A 27 2.16 12.73 1.45
C ARG A 27 3.39 13.49 0.98
N ILE A 28 3.47 13.73 -0.32
CA ILE A 28 4.60 14.43 -0.95
C ILE A 28 4.13 15.68 -1.66
N ASP A 29 4.98 16.70 -1.70
CA ASP A 29 4.79 17.83 -2.62
C ASP A 29 5.09 17.37 -4.05
N ALA A 30 4.13 17.54 -4.95
CA ALA A 30 4.18 16.98 -6.30
C ALA A 30 5.26 17.64 -7.20
N VAL A 31 5.80 18.80 -6.79
CA VAL A 31 6.77 19.56 -7.58
C VAL A 31 8.18 19.27 -7.11
N SER A 32 8.41 19.38 -5.81
CA SER A 32 9.73 19.19 -5.19
C SER A 32 10.04 17.73 -4.85
N GLY A 33 9.02 16.87 -4.73
CA GLY A 33 9.16 15.50 -4.25
C GLY A 33 9.39 15.40 -2.73
N GLY A 34 9.39 16.52 -2.01
CA GLY A 34 9.61 16.54 -0.57
C GLY A 34 8.48 15.86 0.21
N VAL A 35 8.83 15.07 1.22
CA VAL A 35 7.87 14.46 2.14
C VAL A 35 7.28 15.54 3.05
N LEU A 36 5.95 15.60 3.11
CA LEU A 36 5.19 16.54 3.93
C LEU A 36 4.68 15.86 5.21
N GLU A 37 4.14 14.65 5.06
CA GLU A 37 3.57 13.87 6.16
C GLU A 37 3.73 12.37 5.87
N GLU A 38 3.83 11.56 6.93
CA GLU A 38 3.97 10.11 6.84
C GLU A 38 2.90 9.41 7.68
N PHE A 39 2.36 8.34 7.13
CA PHE A 39 1.53 7.38 7.82
C PHE A 39 2.19 6.01 7.69
N HIS A 40 2.54 5.40 8.82
CA HIS A 40 3.16 4.08 8.85
C HIS A 40 2.59 3.25 9.99
N ARG A 41 2.08 2.06 9.68
CA ARG A 41 1.52 1.13 10.66
C ARG A 41 1.84 -0.30 10.29
N TYR A 42 2.35 -1.05 11.26
CA TYR A 42 2.29 -2.51 11.25
C TYR A 42 0.93 -2.98 11.75
N VAL A 43 0.46 -4.10 11.20
CA VAL A 43 -0.89 -4.62 11.43
C VAL A 43 -0.80 -6.09 11.86
N ASN A 44 -1.49 -6.43 12.94
CA ASN A 44 -1.72 -7.82 13.29
C ASN A 44 -2.75 -8.42 12.30
N PRO A 45 -2.37 -9.43 11.49
CA PRO A 45 -3.25 -9.98 10.47
C PRO A 45 -4.32 -10.95 11.03
N GLU A 46 -4.31 -11.22 12.35
CA GLU A 46 -5.19 -12.18 13.02
C GLU A 46 -5.09 -13.61 12.45
N MET A 47 -3.94 -13.94 11.85
CA MET A 47 -3.60 -15.24 11.30
C MET A 47 -2.09 -15.46 11.34
N LEU A 48 -1.65 -16.69 11.04
CA LEU A 48 -0.23 -16.97 10.89
C LEU A 48 0.30 -16.39 9.58
N VAL A 49 1.42 -15.67 9.67
CA VAL A 49 2.19 -15.21 8.50
C VAL A 49 2.99 -16.38 7.94
N PRO A 50 2.77 -16.75 6.65
CA PRO A 50 3.51 -17.80 6.00
C PRO A 50 5.02 -17.51 5.90
N PRO A 51 5.91 -18.52 6.04
CA PRO A 51 7.36 -18.31 5.99
C PRO A 51 7.86 -17.64 4.71
N GLU A 52 7.20 -17.84 3.57
CA GLU A 52 7.49 -17.20 2.30
C GLU A 52 7.26 -15.69 2.34
N ALA A 53 6.22 -15.20 3.02
CA ALA A 53 5.98 -13.78 3.21
C ALA A 53 7.04 -13.19 4.15
N VAL A 54 7.36 -13.90 5.25
CA VAL A 54 8.46 -13.52 6.15
C VAL A 54 9.80 -13.40 5.42
N LYS A 55 10.09 -14.26 4.43
CA LYS A 55 11.31 -14.15 3.62
C LYS A 55 11.37 -12.91 2.73
N VAL A 56 10.21 -12.35 2.36
CA VAL A 56 10.11 -11.15 1.52
C VAL A 56 10.25 -9.89 2.37
N HIS A 57 9.38 -9.72 3.37
CA HIS A 57 9.28 -8.47 4.13
C HIS A 57 9.88 -8.54 5.55
N GLY A 58 10.28 -9.72 6.03
CA GLY A 58 10.95 -9.88 7.34
C GLY A 58 10.06 -9.82 8.59
N LEU A 59 8.74 -9.65 8.43
CA LEU A 59 7.80 -9.43 9.55
C LEU A 59 7.32 -10.77 10.11
N THR A 60 7.79 -11.12 11.30
CA THR A 60 7.48 -12.40 11.94
C THR A 60 6.15 -12.36 12.69
N ASN A 61 5.57 -13.54 12.94
CA ASN A 61 4.40 -13.69 13.82
C ASN A 61 4.62 -13.05 15.20
N ALA A 62 5.80 -13.24 15.78
CA ALA A 62 6.14 -12.66 17.08
C ALA A 62 6.17 -11.13 17.05
N PHE A 63 6.67 -10.53 15.96
CA PHE A 63 6.69 -9.09 15.78
C PHE A 63 5.30 -8.48 15.57
N LEU A 64 4.39 -9.19 14.90
CA LEU A 64 3.08 -8.68 14.52
C LEU A 64 1.98 -8.93 15.58
N THR A 65 2.21 -9.83 16.53
CA THR A 65 1.18 -10.26 17.49
C THR A 65 0.67 -9.12 18.38
N ASP A 66 1.53 -8.19 18.77
CA ASP A 66 1.20 -7.05 19.65
C ASP A 66 0.78 -5.78 18.87
N LYS A 67 0.77 -5.83 17.53
CA LYS A 67 0.41 -4.71 16.67
C LYS A 67 -1.12 -4.51 16.61
N PRO A 68 -1.61 -3.30 16.33
CA PRO A 68 -3.04 -3.05 16.16
C PRO A 68 -3.60 -3.90 15.02
N ARG A 69 -4.89 -4.24 15.09
CA ARG A 69 -5.58 -4.90 13.97
C ARG A 69 -5.95 -3.85 12.94
N PHE A 70 -6.27 -4.27 11.71
CA PHE A 70 -6.63 -3.32 10.66
C PHE A 70 -7.77 -2.37 11.06
N LYS A 71 -8.81 -2.91 11.72
CA LYS A 71 -9.96 -2.12 12.19
C LYS A 71 -9.57 -0.97 13.13
N ASP A 72 -8.46 -1.14 13.87
CA ASP A 72 -8.01 -0.17 14.88
C ASP A 72 -7.26 1.00 14.20
N ILE A 73 -6.71 0.80 13.00
CA ILE A 73 -6.01 1.84 12.22
C ILE A 73 -6.85 2.40 11.07
N ALA A 74 -7.97 1.76 10.73
CA ALA A 74 -8.74 2.05 9.52
C ALA A 74 -9.24 3.50 9.47
N SER A 75 -9.69 4.05 10.60
CA SER A 75 -10.16 5.44 10.66
C SER A 75 -9.03 6.44 10.41
N ASP A 76 -7.86 6.22 11.00
CA ASP A 76 -6.70 7.11 10.84
C ASP A 76 -6.17 7.06 9.41
N LEU A 77 -6.10 5.85 8.83
CA LEU A 77 -5.71 5.66 7.44
C LEU A 77 -6.72 6.34 6.50
N ALA A 78 -8.02 6.18 6.75
CA ALA A 78 -9.05 6.84 5.94
C ALA A 78 -8.89 8.36 5.98
N GLY A 79 -8.70 8.95 7.16
CA GLY A 79 -8.47 10.39 7.30
C GLY A 79 -7.21 10.87 6.59
N PHE A 80 -6.13 10.09 6.62
CA PHE A 80 -4.89 10.44 5.90
C PHE A 80 -5.09 10.46 4.37
N LEU A 81 -5.88 9.52 3.85
CA LEU A 81 -6.10 9.31 2.42
C LEU A 81 -7.28 10.10 1.83
N ASP A 82 -8.16 10.63 2.66
CA ASP A 82 -9.42 11.25 2.25
C ASP A 82 -9.21 12.36 1.20
N GLY A 83 -9.98 12.30 0.11
CA GLY A 83 -9.97 13.29 -0.96
C GLY A 83 -8.65 13.44 -1.72
N SER A 84 -7.66 12.57 -1.46
CA SER A 84 -6.33 12.66 -2.06
C SER A 84 -6.23 11.91 -3.40
N THR A 85 -5.25 12.29 -4.22
CA THR A 85 -4.77 11.43 -5.32
C THR A 85 -3.67 10.53 -4.78
N ILE A 86 -3.92 9.22 -4.78
CA ILE A 86 -2.97 8.21 -4.32
C ILE A 86 -2.24 7.61 -5.52
N VAL A 87 -0.93 7.44 -5.41
CA VAL A 87 -0.06 6.79 -6.38
C VAL A 87 0.47 5.50 -5.76
N ILE A 88 0.26 4.36 -6.45
CA ILE A 88 0.73 3.05 -6.00
C ILE A 88 1.42 2.34 -7.17
N HIS A 89 2.57 1.72 -6.90
CA HIS A 89 3.20 0.87 -7.89
C HIS A 89 2.48 -0.47 -7.95
N ASN A 90 1.84 -0.79 -9.09
CA ASN A 90 0.94 -1.95 -9.21
C ASN A 90 -0.36 -1.83 -8.39
N ALA A 91 -0.97 -0.64 -8.41
CA ALA A 91 -2.19 -0.30 -7.66
C ALA A 91 -3.30 -1.36 -7.55
N PRO A 92 -3.62 -2.20 -8.57
CA PRO A 92 -4.64 -3.23 -8.41
C PRO A 92 -4.38 -4.23 -7.27
N PHE A 93 -3.12 -4.42 -6.86
CA PHE A 93 -2.74 -5.28 -5.75
C PHE A 93 -3.14 -4.65 -4.42
N ASP A 94 -2.51 -3.54 -4.04
CA ASP A 94 -2.68 -2.86 -2.77
C ASP A 94 -4.10 -2.35 -2.56
N SER A 95 -4.69 -1.70 -3.57
CA SER A 95 -6.08 -1.24 -3.49
C SER A 95 -7.03 -2.42 -3.28
N GLY A 96 -6.71 -3.58 -3.85
CA GLY A 96 -7.44 -4.81 -3.64
C GLY A 96 -7.40 -5.33 -2.21
N PHE A 97 -6.23 -5.29 -1.59
CA PHE A 97 -6.04 -5.66 -0.19
C PHE A 97 -6.72 -4.67 0.75
N LEU A 98 -6.54 -3.37 0.53
CA LEU A 98 -7.21 -2.34 1.32
C LEU A 98 -8.73 -2.45 1.23
N SER A 99 -9.30 -2.62 0.02
CA SER A 99 -10.73 -2.85 -0.14
C SER A 99 -11.23 -4.09 0.61
N ALA A 100 -10.45 -5.18 0.62
CA ALA A 100 -10.79 -6.38 1.37
C ALA A 100 -10.74 -6.13 2.88
N GLU A 101 -9.71 -5.43 3.38
CA GLU A 101 -9.55 -5.11 4.80
C GLU A 101 -10.64 -4.17 5.33
N TYR A 102 -10.97 -3.08 4.62
CA TYR A 102 -12.07 -2.18 4.98
C TYR A 102 -13.42 -2.91 5.01
N ARG A 103 -13.66 -3.81 4.04
CA ARG A 103 -14.87 -4.64 4.01
C ARG A 103 -14.91 -5.62 5.19
N ASN A 104 -13.82 -6.33 5.45
CA ASN A 104 -13.75 -7.36 6.49
C ASN A 104 -13.82 -6.77 7.90
N SER A 105 -13.25 -5.59 8.10
CA SER A 105 -13.30 -4.86 9.37
C SER A 105 -14.64 -4.15 9.60
N GLY A 106 -15.48 -3.99 8.57
CA GLY A 106 -16.74 -3.28 8.66
C GLY A 106 -16.59 -1.76 8.81
N THR A 107 -15.42 -1.21 8.46
CA THR A 107 -15.09 0.20 8.68
C THR A 107 -15.30 1.08 7.45
N GLY A 108 -15.78 0.53 6.34
CA GLY A 108 -16.21 1.30 5.17
C GLY A 108 -15.85 0.64 3.84
N ARG A 109 -15.70 1.48 2.81
CA ARG A 109 -15.29 1.06 1.47
C ARG A 109 -14.07 1.88 1.06
N PHE A 110 -12.96 1.20 0.78
CA PHE A 110 -11.72 1.88 0.43
C PHE A 110 -11.90 2.81 -0.78
N GLU A 111 -12.69 2.38 -1.77
CA GLU A 111 -12.90 3.11 -3.03
C GLU A 111 -13.61 4.45 -2.86
N SER A 112 -14.27 4.71 -1.72
CA SER A 112 -14.92 6.00 -1.44
C SER A 112 -14.03 6.99 -0.69
N ILE A 113 -12.80 6.60 -0.32
CA ILE A 113 -11.88 7.40 0.48
C ILE A 113 -11.01 8.31 -0.42
N PRO A 114 -10.18 7.78 -1.33
CA PRO A 114 -9.40 8.66 -2.20
C PRO A 114 -10.26 9.27 -3.29
N LYS A 115 -9.84 10.45 -3.75
CA LYS A 115 -10.40 11.06 -4.96
C LYS A 115 -10.01 10.28 -6.21
N GLU A 116 -8.77 9.80 -6.26
CA GLU A 116 -8.22 9.10 -7.42
C GLU A 116 -7.10 8.13 -7.01
N ILE A 117 -6.99 7.00 -7.72
CA ILE A 117 -5.90 6.04 -7.57
C ILE A 117 -5.17 5.94 -8.91
N VAL A 118 -3.87 6.24 -8.90
CA VAL A 118 -2.97 6.20 -10.04
C VAL A 118 -2.01 5.03 -9.90
N CYS A 119 -1.93 4.20 -10.94
CA CYS A 119 -0.97 3.09 -10.99
C CYS A 119 0.32 3.52 -11.70
N SER A 120 1.40 3.73 -10.95
CA SER A 120 2.68 4.18 -11.52
C SER A 120 3.28 3.15 -12.48
N LYS A 121 3.09 1.85 -12.23
CA LYS A 121 3.49 0.76 -13.15
C LYS A 121 2.76 0.83 -14.48
N ALA A 122 1.46 1.15 -14.48
CA ALA A 122 0.69 1.29 -15.71
C ALA A 122 1.11 2.54 -16.49
N LEU A 123 1.42 3.64 -15.78
CA LEU A 123 1.96 4.85 -16.39
C LEU A 123 3.34 4.59 -17.00
N ALA A 124 4.24 3.94 -16.25
CA ALA A 124 5.57 3.57 -16.72
C ALA A 124 5.51 2.76 -18.02
N ARG A 125 4.64 1.74 -18.10
CA ARG A 125 4.44 0.96 -19.34
C ARG A 125 4.06 1.79 -20.57
N ARG A 126 3.42 2.95 -20.38
CA ARG A 126 3.07 3.87 -21.47
C ARG A 126 4.21 4.82 -21.84
N LEU A 127 5.11 5.10 -20.89
CA LEU A 127 6.21 6.05 -21.04
C LEU A 127 7.54 5.39 -21.43
N THR A 128 7.73 4.12 -21.10
CA THR A 128 8.98 3.37 -21.36
C THR A 128 8.92 2.57 -22.66
N GLN A 129 10.09 2.12 -23.14
CA GLN A 129 10.17 1.33 -24.36
C GLN A 129 9.47 -0.04 -24.21
N PRO A 130 8.92 -0.61 -25.29
CA PRO A 130 8.44 -1.99 -25.28
C PRO A 130 9.54 -2.96 -24.82
N ARG A 131 9.19 -3.90 -23.93
CA ARG A 131 10.10 -4.89 -23.28
C ARG A 131 11.02 -4.35 -22.18
N GLN A 132 10.98 -3.06 -21.88
CA GLN A 132 11.67 -2.54 -20.70
C GLN A 132 11.02 -3.06 -19.42
N SER A 133 11.84 -3.41 -18.42
CA SER A 133 11.31 -3.76 -17.10
C SER A 133 10.65 -2.53 -16.48
N VAL A 134 9.51 -2.76 -15.81
CA VAL A 134 8.74 -1.75 -15.09
C VAL A 134 8.52 -2.20 -13.65
N SER A 135 9.44 -2.98 -13.09
CA SER A 135 9.56 -3.14 -11.64
C SER A 135 9.97 -1.80 -11.03
N LEU A 136 9.64 -1.58 -9.77
CA LEU A 136 10.01 -0.35 -9.07
C LEU A 136 11.54 -0.13 -9.13
N ASP A 137 12.33 -1.14 -8.78
CA ASP A 137 13.79 -1.12 -8.85
C ASP A 137 14.32 -0.70 -10.23
N ALA A 138 13.78 -1.28 -11.29
CA ALA A 138 14.22 -0.98 -12.65
C ALA A 138 13.85 0.46 -13.07
N LEU A 139 12.77 1.02 -12.52
CA LEU A 139 12.40 2.41 -12.77
C LEU A 139 13.25 3.37 -11.95
N CYS A 140 13.62 3.02 -10.72
CA CYS A 140 14.59 3.78 -9.93
C CYS A 140 15.95 3.82 -10.63
N ASP A 141 16.44 2.68 -11.13
CA ASP A 141 17.68 2.64 -11.92
C ASP A 141 17.60 3.48 -13.21
N LEU A 142 16.42 3.55 -13.82
CA LEU A 142 16.21 4.29 -15.08
C LEU A 142 16.15 5.80 -14.87
N PHE A 143 15.47 6.26 -13.82
CA PHE A 143 15.18 7.67 -13.60
C PHE A 143 16.13 8.37 -12.62
N GLY A 144 16.94 7.61 -11.88
CA GLY A 144 17.82 8.12 -10.83
C GLY A 144 17.08 8.54 -9.57
#